data_AF-A0A915M2L6-F1
#
_entry.id   AF-A0A915M2L6-F1
#
_cell.length_a   1.000
_cell.length_b   1.000
_cell.length_c   1.000
_cell.angle_alpha   90.00
_cell.angle_beta   90.00
_cell.angle_gamma   90.00
#
_symmetry.space_group_name_H-M   'P 1'
#
loop_
_entity.id
_entity.type
_entity.pdbx_description
1 polymer ?
#
loop_
_entity_poly.entity_id
_entity_poly.type
_entity_poly.pdbx_seq_one_letter_code
_entity_poly.pdbx_strand_id
1 'polypeptide(L)'
;MFTFNLVASFYSGEETFACLDGNKVTPFNQVNDDYCDCADGSDEPGTAACRNGKFYCKNYGYKPSLIPSSRVNDYICDCCDGSDEWDSGTECPNVCEALGSEARSEAKQRRATHEAEEGEKDEEEDKEEPKYDEETQKLIENANIARKEFGEIESQIGQLQDDI
;
A
#
# COMPACT_ATOMS: atom_id res chain seq x y z
N MET A 1 -1.43 -6.34 3.04
CA MET A 1 -1.16 -7.01 4.34
C MET A 1 -1.58 -8.49 4.39
N PHE A 2 -2.34 -9.03 3.42
CA PHE A 2 -2.86 -10.41 3.50
C PHE A 2 -1.90 -11.54 3.07
N THR A 3 -0.76 -11.26 2.45
CA THR A 3 0.13 -12.30 1.90
C THR A 3 1.26 -12.75 2.83
N PHE A 4 1.74 -11.90 3.74
CA PHE A 4 2.91 -12.21 4.57
C PHE A 4 2.65 -13.21 5.71
N ASN A 5 1.46 -13.20 6.31
CA ASN A 5 1.09 -14.19 7.34
C ASN A 5 1.01 -15.62 6.80
N LEU A 6 0.78 -15.79 5.50
CA LEU A 6 0.75 -17.12 4.88
C LEU A 6 2.15 -17.74 4.84
N VAL A 7 3.18 -16.93 4.60
CA VAL A 7 4.56 -17.42 4.40
C VAL A 7 5.18 -17.84 5.73
N ALA A 8 4.94 -17.08 6.81
CA ALA A 8 5.40 -17.44 8.15
C ALA A 8 4.83 -18.79 8.64
N SER A 9 3.65 -19.17 8.15
CA SER A 9 3.04 -20.47 8.48
C SER A 9 3.83 -21.67 7.96
N PHE A 10 4.71 -21.50 6.95
CA PHE A 10 5.56 -22.59 6.46
C PHE A 10 6.74 -22.89 7.40
N TYR A 11 7.02 -22.01 8.37
CA TYR A 11 8.13 -22.14 9.31
C TYR A 11 7.63 -22.47 10.73
N SER A 12 6.65 -23.38 10.84
CA SER A 12 5.95 -23.70 12.09
C SER A 12 6.71 -24.61 13.06
N GLY A 13 7.97 -24.98 12.78
CA GLY A 13 8.81 -25.77 13.69
C GLY A 13 8.43 -27.25 13.77
N GLU A 14 7.95 -27.84 12.67
CA GLU A 14 7.77 -29.29 12.55
C GLU A 14 9.13 -30.03 12.49
N GLU A 15 9.14 -31.37 12.44
CA GLU A 15 10.39 -32.14 12.31
C GLU A 15 11.10 -31.87 10.96
N THR A 16 10.32 -31.52 9.93
CA THR A 16 10.80 -31.29 8.57
C THR A 16 10.29 -29.97 8.01
N PHE A 17 11.05 -29.40 7.08
CA PHE A 17 10.71 -28.24 6.28
C PHE A 17 10.67 -28.64 4.80
N ALA A 18 9.61 -28.25 4.08
CA ALA A 18 9.56 -28.41 2.63
C ALA A 18 9.98 -27.10 1.97
N CYS A 19 10.97 -27.16 1.08
CA CYS A 19 11.35 -26.00 0.27
C CYS A 19 10.11 -25.45 -0.45
N LEU A 20 10.00 -24.13 -0.58
CA LEU A 20 8.77 -23.50 -1.10
C LEU A 20 8.56 -23.76 -2.60
N ASP A 21 9.62 -24.12 -3.33
CA ASP A 21 9.56 -24.64 -4.70
C ASP A 21 9.03 -26.09 -4.80
N GLY A 22 8.88 -26.78 -3.68
CA GLY A 22 8.39 -28.16 -3.58
C GLY A 22 9.38 -29.24 -4.02
N ASN A 23 10.62 -28.88 -4.36
CA ASN A 23 11.59 -29.80 -4.96
C ASN A 23 12.33 -30.67 -3.94
N LYS A 24 12.38 -30.27 -2.68
CA LYS A 24 13.13 -30.95 -1.61
C LYS A 24 12.44 -30.76 -0.26
N VAL A 25 12.59 -31.76 0.61
CA VAL A 25 12.21 -31.70 2.03
C VAL A 25 13.46 -31.92 2.85
N THR A 26 13.71 -31.05 3.81
CA THR A 26 14.86 -31.04 4.72
C THR A 26 14.38 -31.20 6.16
N PRO A 27 15.24 -31.67 7.07
CA PRO A 27 15.01 -31.50 8.51
C PRO A 27 14.88 -30.02 8.89
N PHE A 28 13.99 -29.68 9.83
CA PHE A 28 13.78 -28.27 10.21
C PHE A 28 15.00 -27.63 10.88
N ASN A 29 15.92 -28.42 11.44
CA ASN A 29 17.18 -27.92 11.97
C ASN A 29 18.18 -27.47 10.89
N GLN A 30 17.86 -27.66 9.60
CA GLN A 30 18.58 -27.08 8.47
C GLN A 30 18.00 -25.73 8.02
N VAL A 31 17.00 -25.20 8.73
CA VAL A 31 16.48 -23.86 8.45
C VAL A 31 17.32 -22.84 9.22
N ASN A 32 17.90 -21.89 8.51
CA ASN A 32 18.86 -20.91 9.03
C ASN A 32 20.09 -21.57 9.67
N ASP A 33 20.61 -22.62 9.06
CA ASP A 33 21.82 -23.31 9.54
C ASP A 33 23.12 -22.82 8.87
N ASP A 34 23.02 -21.73 8.09
CA ASP A 34 24.11 -21.11 7.33
C ASP A 34 24.61 -22.00 6.18
N TYR A 35 23.77 -22.93 5.71
CA TYR A 35 24.02 -23.76 4.54
C TYR A 35 22.83 -23.74 3.58
N CYS A 36 23.07 -23.60 2.28
CA CYS A 36 22.00 -23.52 1.29
C CYS A 36 21.58 -24.91 0.79
N ASP A 37 20.51 -25.44 1.34
CA ASP A 37 19.88 -26.71 1.01
C ASP A 37 18.76 -26.62 -0.04
N CYS A 38 17.99 -25.52 -0.09
CA CYS A 38 16.93 -25.35 -1.09
C CYS A 38 17.41 -24.57 -2.31
N ALA A 39 17.00 -25.01 -3.51
CA ALA A 39 17.37 -24.32 -4.75
C ALA A 39 16.73 -22.92 -4.87
N ASP A 40 15.59 -22.70 -4.22
CA ASP A 40 14.92 -21.40 -4.12
C ASP A 40 15.41 -20.54 -2.95
N GLY A 41 16.28 -21.08 -2.08
CA GLY A 41 16.83 -20.45 -0.89
C GLY A 41 15.82 -20.21 0.23
N SER A 42 14.71 -20.95 0.24
CA SER A 42 13.67 -20.83 1.25
C SER A 42 14.03 -21.41 2.62
N ASP A 43 15.07 -22.22 2.72
CA ASP A 43 15.61 -22.72 3.99
C ASP A 43 16.41 -21.64 4.76
N GLU A 44 16.95 -20.63 4.08
CA GLU A 44 17.84 -19.62 4.66
C GLU A 44 17.25 -18.19 4.62
N PRO A 45 16.06 -17.92 5.22
CA PRO A 45 15.47 -16.58 5.23
C PRO A 45 16.18 -15.59 6.17
N GLY A 46 17.03 -16.07 7.07
CA GLY A 46 17.70 -15.32 8.14
C GLY A 46 19.22 -15.25 8.03
N THR A 47 19.82 -15.89 7.02
CA THR A 47 21.27 -15.95 6.80
C THR A 47 21.65 -15.51 5.38
N ALA A 48 22.94 -15.47 5.10
CA ALA A 48 23.49 -15.12 3.78
C ALA A 48 23.78 -16.34 2.88
N ALA A 49 23.48 -17.57 3.34
CA ALA A 49 23.98 -18.80 2.73
C ALA A 49 23.47 -19.04 1.29
N CYS A 50 22.26 -18.60 0.96
CA CYS A 50 21.68 -18.78 -0.37
C CYS A 50 21.85 -17.57 -1.29
N ARG A 51 22.44 -17.79 -2.48
CA ARG A 51 22.74 -16.74 -3.47
C ARG A 51 21.49 -15.98 -3.98
N ASN A 52 20.35 -16.66 -4.06
CA ASN A 52 19.07 -16.13 -4.49
C ASN A 52 18.10 -15.88 -3.31
N GLY A 53 18.58 -16.05 -2.08
CA GLY A 53 17.80 -15.81 -0.88
C GLY A 53 17.42 -14.34 -0.71
N LYS A 54 16.41 -14.11 0.13
CA LYS A 54 15.96 -12.77 0.52
C LYS A 54 15.75 -12.71 2.02
N PHE A 55 16.23 -11.63 2.62
CA PHE A 55 16.02 -11.32 4.03
C PHE A 55 14.91 -10.28 4.19
N TYR A 56 14.05 -10.46 5.19
CA TYR A 56 12.91 -9.59 5.44
C TYR A 56 13.17 -8.65 6.63
N CYS A 57 13.36 -7.36 6.32
CA CYS A 57 13.41 -6.30 7.30
C CYS A 57 11.98 -5.98 7.76
N LYS A 58 11.70 -6.16 9.06
CA LYS A 58 10.37 -5.87 9.62
C LYS A 58 10.11 -4.37 9.66
N ASN A 59 11.14 -3.58 9.98
CA ASN A 59 11.12 -2.11 9.98
C ASN A 59 9.92 -1.52 10.71
N TYR A 60 9.62 -1.99 11.93
CA TYR A 60 8.51 -1.46 12.72
C TYR A 60 8.63 0.07 12.88
N GLY A 61 7.51 0.79 12.68
CA GLY A 61 7.50 2.25 12.64
C GLY A 61 7.73 2.85 11.25
N TYR A 62 8.24 2.06 10.30
CA TYR A 62 8.41 2.42 8.89
C TYR A 62 7.78 1.37 7.95
N LYS A 63 8.24 1.31 6.69
CA LYS A 63 7.80 0.33 5.68
C LYS A 63 8.69 -0.91 5.75
N PRO A 64 8.13 -2.13 5.76
CA PRO A 64 8.92 -3.36 5.64
C PRO A 64 9.61 -3.41 4.28
N SER A 65 10.75 -4.10 4.22
CA SER A 65 11.53 -4.26 2.99
C SER A 65 12.12 -5.66 2.88
N LEU A 66 12.45 -6.05 1.66
CA LEU A 66 13.22 -7.24 1.36
C LEU A 66 14.59 -6.81 0.82
N ILE A 67 15.66 -7.40 1.36
CA ILE A 67 17.02 -7.21 0.89
C ILE A 67 17.57 -8.55 0.36
N PRO A 68 18.59 -8.55 -0.52
CA PRO A 68 19.28 -9.77 -0.91
C PRO A 68 19.94 -10.42 0.32
N SER A 69 19.90 -11.76 0.43
CA SER A 69 20.57 -12.49 1.53
C SER A 69 22.06 -12.17 1.65
N SER A 70 22.71 -11.80 0.54
CA SER A 70 24.12 -11.40 0.54
C SER A 70 24.44 -10.15 1.38
N ARG A 71 23.41 -9.45 1.87
CA ARG A 71 23.52 -8.28 2.76
C ARG A 71 23.21 -8.58 4.22
N VAL A 72 23.08 -9.86 4.56
CA VAL A 72 22.95 -10.28 5.96
C VAL A 72 24.36 -10.49 6.50
N ASN A 73 24.68 -9.83 7.60
CA ASN A 73 25.99 -9.84 8.25
C ASN A 73 27.15 -9.45 7.31
N ASP A 74 26.94 -8.47 6.43
CA ASP A 74 27.96 -7.97 5.49
C ASP A 74 28.68 -6.69 5.97
N TYR A 75 28.48 -6.33 7.24
CA TYR A 75 29.00 -5.14 7.93
C TYR A 75 28.37 -3.82 7.46
N ILE A 76 27.26 -3.86 6.73
CA ILE A 76 26.53 -2.68 6.25
C ILE A 76 25.10 -2.73 6.81
N CYS A 77 24.64 -1.61 7.37
CA CYS A 77 23.26 -1.51 7.86
C CYS A 77 22.31 -1.18 6.69
N ASP A 78 21.64 -2.18 6.12
CA ASP A 78 20.63 -2.03 5.07
C ASP A 78 19.21 -1.92 5.63
N CYS A 79 18.86 -2.69 6.67
CA CYS A 79 17.56 -2.54 7.32
C CYS A 79 17.57 -1.33 8.27
N CYS A 80 16.50 -0.52 8.29
CA CYS A 80 16.43 0.61 9.22
C CYS A 80 16.35 0.18 10.69
N ASP A 81 15.95 -1.07 10.93
CA ASP A 81 15.89 -1.65 12.27
C ASP A 81 17.20 -2.36 12.67
N GLY A 82 18.18 -2.44 11.76
CA GLY A 82 19.47 -3.10 11.95
C GLY A 82 19.40 -4.61 12.06
N SER A 83 18.26 -5.24 11.72
CA SER A 83 18.04 -6.67 11.92
C SER A 83 18.86 -7.58 11.00
N ASP A 84 19.45 -7.02 9.95
CA ASP A 84 20.34 -7.67 9.00
C ASP A 84 21.75 -7.93 9.54
N GLU A 85 22.21 -7.16 10.52
CA GLU A 85 23.58 -7.23 11.08
C GLU A 85 23.59 -7.77 12.51
N TRP A 86 23.07 -8.98 12.69
CA TRP A 86 22.88 -9.59 14.01
C TRP A 86 24.12 -10.34 14.56
N ASP A 87 25.08 -10.71 13.70
CA ASP A 87 26.33 -11.42 14.08
C ASP A 87 27.59 -10.92 13.35
N SER A 88 27.53 -9.79 12.63
CA SER A 88 28.73 -9.21 12.00
C SER A 88 29.64 -8.44 12.99
N GLY A 89 29.16 -8.15 14.20
CA GLY A 89 29.86 -7.26 15.14
C GLY A 89 29.75 -5.77 14.81
N THR A 90 28.91 -5.39 13.84
CA THR A 90 28.56 -4.01 13.53
C THR A 90 27.36 -3.56 14.37
N GLU A 91 27.43 -2.39 14.99
CA GLU A 91 26.28 -1.81 15.71
C GLU A 91 25.38 -1.02 14.74
N CYS A 92 24.21 -1.56 14.42
CA CYS A 92 23.20 -0.88 13.60
C CYS A 92 22.05 -0.32 14.46
N PRO A 93 21.98 1.00 14.67
CA PRO A 93 20.91 1.61 15.46
C PRO A 93 19.57 1.60 14.71
N ASN A 94 18.47 1.40 15.44
CA ASN A 94 17.14 1.49 14.85
C ASN A 94 16.75 2.95 14.58
N VAL A 95 16.57 3.29 13.30
CA VAL A 95 16.18 4.63 12.81
C VAL A 95 14.79 4.63 12.16
N CYS A 96 14.05 3.53 12.23
CA CYS A 96 12.78 3.37 11.53
C CYS A 96 11.73 4.39 11.94
N GLU A 97 11.62 4.75 13.22
CA GLU A 97 10.61 5.72 13.67
C GLU A 97 10.84 7.12 13.08
N ALA A 98 12.11 7.54 12.94
CA ALA A 98 12.47 8.82 12.34
C ALA A 98 12.10 8.83 10.84
N LEU A 99 12.52 7.80 10.11
CA LEU A 99 12.20 7.64 8.68
C LEU A 99 10.69 7.52 8.44
N GLY A 100 9.98 6.82 9.31
CA GLY A 100 8.53 6.68 9.25
C GLY A 100 7.81 8.00 9.52
N SER A 101 8.29 8.78 10.47
CA SER A 101 7.73 10.11 10.76
C SER A 101 7.90 11.06 9.59
N GLU A 102 9.09 11.08 8.98
CA GLU A 102 9.38 11.87 7.79
C GLU A 102 8.48 11.44 6.61
N ALA A 103 8.43 10.15 6.29
CA ALA A 103 7.59 9.64 5.19
C ALA A 103 6.09 9.94 5.39
N ARG A 104 5.58 9.88 6.63
CA ARG A 104 4.20 10.27 6.95
C ARG A 104 3.97 11.77 6.77
N SER A 105 4.95 12.60 7.12
CA SER A 105 4.88 14.05 6.91
C SER A 105 4.86 14.39 5.42
N GLU A 106 5.75 13.80 4.62
CA GLU A 106 5.78 13.98 3.18
C GLU A 106 4.49 13.53 2.51
N ALA A 107 3.95 12.37 2.90
CA ALA A 107 2.70 11.86 2.34
C ALA A 107 1.52 12.80 2.61
N LYS A 108 1.47 13.42 3.81
CA LYS A 108 0.45 14.43 4.14
C LYS A 108 0.60 15.69 3.28
N GLN A 109 1.83 16.17 3.10
CA GLN A 109 2.09 17.33 2.25
C GLN A 109 1.71 17.06 0.79
N ARG A 110 2.14 15.92 0.23
CA ARG A 110 1.79 15.52 -1.14
C ARG A 110 0.29 15.37 -1.34
N ARG A 111 -0.43 14.86 -0.32
CA ARG A 111 -1.89 14.75 -0.37
C ARG A 111 -2.55 16.13 -0.35
N ALA A 112 -2.12 17.01 0.55
CA ALA A 112 -2.65 18.37 0.65
C ALA A 112 -2.41 19.18 -0.64
N THR A 113 -1.24 19.02 -1.28
CA THR A 113 -0.97 19.68 -2.57
C THR A 113 -1.85 19.14 -3.68
N HIS A 114 -2.07 17.82 -3.74
CA HIS A 114 -2.94 17.21 -4.75
C HIS A 114 -4.42 17.61 -4.56
N GLU A 115 -4.89 17.70 -3.30
CA GLU A 115 -6.24 18.17 -2.97
C GLU A 115 -6.41 19.68 -3.29
N ALA A 116 -5.38 20.49 -3.07
CA ALA A 116 -5.41 21.92 -3.44
C ALA A 116 -5.40 22.12 -4.97
N GLU A 117 -4.60 21.35 -5.71
CA GLU A 117 -4.56 21.38 -7.18
C GLU A 117 -5.87 20.86 -7.81
N GLU A 118 -6.51 19.86 -7.22
CA GLU A 118 -7.85 19.41 -7.64
C GLU A 118 -8.91 20.48 -7.35
N GLY A 119 -8.88 21.11 -6.17
CA GLY A 119 -9.79 22.21 -5.85
C GLY A 119 -9.62 23.45 -6.73
N GLU A 120 -8.39 23.79 -7.14
CA GLU A 120 -8.14 24.87 -8.11
C GLU A 120 -8.66 24.54 -9.51
N LYS A 121 -8.63 23.26 -9.93
CA LYS A 121 -9.23 22.83 -11.20
C LYS A 121 -10.75 22.92 -11.17
N ASP A 122 -11.38 22.54 -10.06
CA ASP A 122 -12.83 22.66 -9.88
C ASP A 122 -13.28 24.14 -9.87
N GLU A 123 -12.46 25.08 -9.36
CA GLU A 123 -12.75 26.52 -9.42
C GLU A 123 -12.56 27.15 -10.81
N GLU A 124 -11.71 26.57 -11.68
CA GLU A 124 -11.54 27.01 -13.08
C GLU A 124 -12.60 26.42 -14.02
N GLU A 125 -13.12 25.23 -13.74
CA GLU A 125 -14.13 24.55 -14.59
C GLU A 125 -15.55 25.13 -14.42
N ASP A 126 -15.80 25.96 -13.40
CA ASP A 126 -17.10 26.58 -13.11
C ASP A 126 -17.42 27.83 -13.96
N LYS A 127 -16.70 28.06 -15.09
CA LYS A 127 -16.86 29.28 -15.92
C LYS A 127 -17.28 29.09 -17.38
N GLU A 128 -17.52 27.87 -17.85
CA GLU A 128 -18.17 27.71 -19.17
C GLU A 128 -19.03 26.45 -19.16
N GLU A 129 -20.36 26.62 -19.26
CA GLU A 129 -21.27 25.50 -19.54
C GLU A 129 -20.75 24.75 -20.77
N PRO A 130 -20.45 23.45 -20.67
CA PRO A 130 -19.93 22.71 -21.81
C PRO A 130 -20.93 22.79 -22.97
N LYS A 131 -20.43 23.19 -24.14
CA LYS A 131 -21.27 23.34 -25.34
C LYS A 131 -21.72 21.96 -25.84
N TYR A 132 -22.87 21.52 -25.36
CA TYR A 132 -23.49 20.27 -25.77
C TYR A 132 -23.96 20.30 -27.23
N ASP A 133 -24.12 19.12 -27.84
CA ASP A 133 -24.74 18.99 -29.16
C ASP A 133 -26.21 19.45 -29.15
N GLU A 134 -26.75 19.73 -30.33
CA GLU A 134 -28.08 20.34 -30.47
C GLU A 134 -29.23 19.48 -29.89
N GLU A 135 -29.07 18.15 -29.88
CA GLU A 135 -30.05 17.23 -29.31
C GLU A 135 -29.99 17.30 -27.78
N THR A 136 -28.79 17.24 -27.21
CA THR A 136 -28.57 17.37 -25.77
C THR A 136 -29.00 18.74 -25.25
N GLN A 137 -28.77 19.82 -25.99
CA GLN A 137 -29.25 21.17 -25.61
C GLN A 137 -30.78 21.24 -25.53
N LYS A 138 -31.48 20.62 -26.48
CA LYS A 138 -32.96 20.54 -26.44
C LYS A 138 -33.45 19.74 -25.25
N LEU A 139 -32.75 18.67 -24.89
CA LEU A 139 -33.09 17.86 -23.70
C LEU A 139 -32.90 18.67 -22.41
N ILE A 140 -31.83 19.46 -22.31
CA ILE A 140 -31.57 20.34 -21.16
C ILE A 140 -32.64 21.43 -21.05
N GLU A 141 -32.97 22.10 -22.17
CA GLU A 141 -34.03 23.12 -22.23
C GLU A 141 -35.37 22.54 -21.75
N ASN A 142 -35.77 21.37 -22.30
CA ASN A 142 -37.02 20.71 -21.94
C ASN A 142 -37.06 20.30 -20.45
N ALA A 143 -35.95 19.81 -19.91
CA ALA A 143 -35.85 19.45 -18.50
C ALA A 143 -35.99 20.69 -17.59
N ASN A 144 -35.40 21.81 -17.97
CA ASN A 144 -35.50 23.07 -17.22
C ASN A 144 -36.92 23.65 -17.26
N ILE A 145 -37.59 23.59 -18.42
CA ILE A 145 -38.99 23.97 -18.56
C ILE A 145 -39.88 23.12 -17.65
N ALA A 146 -39.74 21.78 -17.72
CA ALA A 146 -40.53 20.86 -16.91
C ALA A 146 -40.34 21.09 -15.40
N ARG A 147 -39.11 21.39 -14.96
CA ARG A 147 -38.83 21.75 -13.56
C ARG A 147 -39.53 23.03 -13.13
N LYS A 148 -39.53 24.05 -13.99
CA LYS A 148 -40.19 25.32 -13.71
C LYS A 148 -41.70 25.15 -13.62
N GLU A 149 -42.29 24.46 -14.58
CA GLU A 149 -43.73 24.15 -14.59
C GLU A 149 -44.13 23.33 -13.36
N PHE A 150 -43.33 22.34 -12.98
CA PHE A 150 -43.55 21.55 -11.78
C PHE A 150 -43.56 22.42 -10.51
N GLY A 151 -42.58 23.30 -10.35
CA GLY A 151 -42.52 24.22 -9.20
C GLY A 151 -43.69 25.23 -9.16
N GLU A 152 -44.14 25.70 -10.32
CA GLU A 152 -45.33 26.56 -10.41
C GLU A 152 -46.61 25.81 -10.02
N ILE A 153 -46.76 24.56 -10.44
CA ILE A 153 -47.89 23.70 -10.05
C ILE A 153 -47.84 23.39 -8.55
N GLU A 154 -46.67 23.08 -7.99
CA GLU A 154 -46.53 22.87 -6.54
C GLU A 154 -46.93 24.12 -5.74
N SER A 155 -46.51 25.30 -6.20
CA SER A 155 -46.91 26.56 -5.55
C SER A 155 -48.43 26.81 -5.63
N GLN A 156 -49.07 26.46 -6.75
CA GLN A 156 -50.52 26.59 -6.90
C GLN A 156 -51.28 25.58 -6.03
N ILE A 157 -50.79 24.35 -5.93
CA ILE A 157 -51.36 23.32 -5.05
C ILE A 157 -51.24 23.77 -3.58
N GLY A 158 -50.12 24.35 -3.17
CA GLY A 158 -49.95 24.90 -1.83
C GLY A 158 -50.97 26.00 -1.51
N GLN A 159 -51.19 26.94 -2.44
CA GLN A 159 -52.19 28.01 -2.27
C GLN A 159 -53.62 27.47 -2.17
N LEU A 160 -53.98 26.44 -2.94
CA LEU A 160 -55.30 25.81 -2.88
C LEU A 160 -55.52 24.97 -1.61
N GLN A 161 -54.45 24.50 -0.95
CA GLN A 161 -54.52 23.79 0.32
C GLN A 161 -54.69 24.73 1.52
N ASP A 162 -54.21 25.98 1.42
CA ASP A 162 -54.35 27.00 2.46
C ASP A 162 -55.75 27.67 2.48
N ASP A 163 -56.53 27.52 1.40
CA ASP A 163 -57.87 28.10 1.22
C ASP A 163 -59.04 27.15 1.63
N ILE A 164 -58.75 25.98 2.24
CA ILE A 164 -59.73 24.99 2.77
C ILE A 164 -59.68 24.93 4.29
#